data_AF-A0A5P2X7Z3-F1
#
_entry.id   AF-A0A5P2X7Z3-F1
#
_cell.length_a   1.000
_cell.length_b   1.000
_cell.length_c   1.000
_cell.angle_alpha   90.00
_cell.angle_beta   90.00
_cell.angle_gamma   90.00
#
_symmetry.space_group_name_H-M   'P 1'
#
loop_
_entity.id
_entity.type
_entity.pdbx_description
1 polymer ?
#
loop_
_entity_poly.entity_id
_entity_poly.type
_entity_poly.pdbx_seq_one_letter_code
_entity_poly.pdbx_strand_id
1 'polypeptide(L)' 'MLNPPDEECIVMPGGGGVVNNITDTVATVFRDEGCSVPQDTLYPGNSGAYGGADVPHSVYFGQL' A
#
# COMPACT_ATOMS: atom_id res chain seq x y z
N MET A 1 7.05 13.47 6.91
CA MET A 1 7.26 12.05 7.24
C MET A 1 8.44 11.57 6.42
N LEU A 2 9.29 10.70 6.96
CA LEU A 2 10.27 10.00 6.12
C LEU A 2 9.50 9.00 5.26
N ASN A 3 9.81 8.96 3.96
CA ASN A 3 9.26 7.92 3.11
C ASN A 3 9.75 6.56 3.62
N PRO A 4 8.91 5.51 3.55
CA PRO A 4 9.36 4.16 3.76
C PRO A 4 10.49 3.84 2.77
N PRO A 5 11.35 2.85 3.08
CA PRO A 5 12.30 2.34 2.11
C PRO A 5 11.57 1.94 0.84
N ASP A 6 12.03 2.41 -0.30
CA ASP A 6 11.61 1.84 -1.58
C ASP A 6 12.05 0.36 -1.61
N GLU A 7 11.30 -0.44 -2.37
CA GLU A 7 11.59 -1.86 -2.64
C GLU A 7 11.35 -2.84 -1.47
N GLU A 8 10.64 -2.43 -0.43
CA GLU A 8 10.23 -3.31 0.68
C GLU A 8 8.73 -3.60 0.69
N CYS A 9 8.37 -4.85 1.00
CA CYS A 9 6.99 -5.26 1.25
C CYS A 9 6.63 -5.00 2.72
N ILE A 10 5.71 -4.07 2.96
CA ILE A 10 5.32 -3.63 4.29
C ILE A 10 3.95 -4.16 4.64
N VAL A 11 3.85 -4.94 5.73
CA VAL A 11 2.57 -5.44 6.24
C VAL A 11 1.83 -4.34 6.99
N MET A 12 0.59 -4.14 6.59
CA MET A 12 -0.35 -3.20 7.18
C MET A 12 -1.41 -3.99 7.97
N PRO A 13 -1.67 -3.65 9.24
CA PRO A 13 -2.59 -4.41 10.09
C PRO A 13 -4.08 -4.31 9.67
N GLY A 14 -4.41 -3.47 8.68
CA GLY A 14 -5.77 -3.14 8.29
C GLY A 14 -6.43 -2.08 9.18
N GLY A 15 -7.74 -1.87 9.00
CA GLY A 15 -8.59 -0.99 9.80
C GLY A 15 -8.96 0.36 9.15
N GLY A 16 -8.63 0.58 7.88
CA GLY A 16 -8.78 1.88 7.24
C GLY A 16 -10.01 2.06 6.35
N GLY A 17 -10.43 1.02 5.62
CA GLY A 17 -11.35 1.11 4.46
C GLY A 17 -10.86 2.02 3.30
N VAL A 18 -10.00 2.98 3.61
CA VAL A 18 -9.37 3.98 2.75
C VAL A 18 -7.87 3.98 3.04
N VAL A 19 -7.06 3.91 2.00
CA VAL A 19 -5.60 4.05 2.06
C VAL A 19 -5.22 5.39 1.45
N ASN A 20 -4.19 6.02 2.02
CA ASN A 20 -3.66 7.29 1.54
C ASN A 20 -2.15 7.17 1.34
N ASN A 21 -1.69 7.38 0.11
CA ASN A 21 -0.28 7.41 -0.19
C ASN A 21 0.26 8.84 0.00
N ILE A 22 0.69 9.15 1.22
CA ILE A 22 1.31 10.43 1.57
C ILE A 22 2.83 10.47 1.34
N THR A 23 3.35 9.54 0.54
CA THR A 23 4.76 9.47 0.16
C THR A 23 5.00 10.12 -1.21
N ASP A 24 6.25 10.27 -1.63
CA ASP A 24 6.65 10.75 -2.96
C ASP A 24 6.86 9.63 -4.00
N THR A 25 6.62 8.38 -3.61
CA THR A 25 6.81 7.18 -4.44
C THR A 25 5.49 6.48 -4.72
N VAL A 26 5.45 5.67 -5.77
CA VAL A 26 4.25 4.88 -6.11
C VAL A 26 4.07 3.78 -5.08
N ALA A 27 2.83 3.58 -4.61
CA ALA A 27 2.49 2.52 -3.68
C ALA A 27 1.61 1.46 -4.37
N THR A 28 2.09 0.23 -4.46
CA THR A 28 1.29 -0.92 -4.89
C THR A 28 0.70 -1.61 -3.67
N VAL A 29 -0.62 -1.78 -3.65
CA VAL A 29 -1.35 -2.42 -2.56
C VAL A 29 -1.69 -3.85 -2.96
N PHE A 30 -1.49 -4.79 -2.03
CA PHE A 30 -1.69 -6.22 -2.23
C PHE A 30 -2.72 -6.78 -1.25
N ARG A 31 -3.42 -7.85 -1.62
CA ARG A 31 -4.46 -8.48 -0.78
C ARG A 31 -3.91 -9.31 0.37
N ASP A 32 -2.67 -9.72 0.24
CA ASP A 32 -1.96 -10.62 1.14
C ASP A 32 -0.84 -9.88 1.87
N GLU A 33 -0.26 -10.52 2.88
CA GLU A 33 0.88 -9.96 3.63
C GLU A 33 2.23 -10.14 2.89
N GLY A 34 2.24 -10.89 1.78
CA GLY A 34 3.46 -11.30 1.07
C GLY A 34 3.73 -10.55 -0.24
N CYS A 35 3.00 -9.49 -0.54
CA CYS A 35 3.10 -8.75 -1.81
C CYS A 35 3.01 -9.67 -3.06
N SER A 36 2.14 -10.67 -3.03
CA SER A 36 2.02 -11.64 -4.13
C SER A 36 0.76 -11.46 -4.98
N VAL A 37 -0.31 -10.90 -4.41
CA VAL A 37 -1.60 -10.70 -5.08
C VAL A 37 -1.87 -9.20 -5.23
N PRO A 38 -1.41 -8.56 -6.32
CA PRO A 38 -1.59 -7.12 -6.52
C PRO A 38 -3.08 -6.80 -6.66
N GLN A 39 -3.49 -5.69 -6.06
CA GLN A 39 -4.87 -5.22 -6.13
C GLN A 39 -4.98 -3.84 -6.75
N ASP A 40 -4.18 -2.87 -6.31
CA ASP A 40 -4.29 -1.50 -6.78
C ASP A 40 -2.96 -0.75 -6.71
N THR A 41 -2.87 0.38 -7.39
CA THR A 41 -1.70 1.26 -7.42
C THR A 41 -2.11 2.69 -7.08
N LEU A 42 -1.52 3.23 -6.02
CA LEU A 42 -1.71 4.59 -5.55
C LEU A 42 -0.50 5.46 -5.91
N TYR A 43 -0.73 6.46 -6.75
CA TYR A 43 0.28 7.47 -7.06
C TYR A 43 0.58 8.36 -5.83
N PRO A 44 1.75 9.00 -5.80
CA PRO A 44 2.11 9.96 -4.77
C PRO A 44 1.01 11.00 -4.50
N GLY A 45 0.65 11.19 -3.25
CA GLY A 45 -0.37 12.15 -2.79
C GLY A 45 -1.83 11.72 -3.02
N ASN A 46 -2.08 10.56 -3.63
CA ASN A 46 -3.44 10.08 -3.88
C ASN A 46 -3.96 9.19 -2.76
N SER A 47 -5.29 9.16 -2.63
CA SER A 47 -6.04 8.27 -1.76
C SER A 47 -7.08 7.47 -2.53
N GLY A 48 -7.47 6.33 -1.98
CA GLY A 48 -8.45 5.44 -2.61
C GLY A 48 -9.16 4.56 -1.58
N ALA A 49 -10.41 4.22 -1.87
CA ALA A 49 -11.14 3.20 -1.12
C ALA A 49 -10.59 1.82 -1.54
N TYR A 50 -10.10 1.06 -0.57
CA TYR A 50 -9.47 -0.23 -0.81
C TYR A 50 -10.31 -1.33 -0.18
N GLY A 51 -11.03 -2.09 -1.00
CA GLY A 51 -11.78 -3.26 -0.54
C GLY A 51 -10.80 -4.30 0.01
N GLY A 52 -10.82 -4.52 1.32
CA GLY A 52 -9.81 -5.34 2.01
C GLY A 52 -8.88 -4.54 2.94
N ALA A 53 -8.98 -3.20 2.99
CA ALA A 53 -8.21 -2.39 3.94
C ALA A 53 -8.63 -2.62 5.40
N ASP A 54 -9.70 -3.40 5.62
CA ASP A 54 -10.19 -3.79 6.94
C ASP A 54 -9.48 -5.04 7.49
N VAL A 55 -8.75 -5.78 6.64
CA VAL A 55 -7.95 -6.95 7.03
C VAL A 55 -6.45 -6.66 6.86
N PRO A 56 -5.57 -7.46 7.49
CA PRO A 56 -4.14 -7.41 7.21
C PRO A 56 -3.85 -7.56 5.72
N HIS A 57 -2.99 -6.70 5.19
CA HIS A 57 -2.61 -6.62 3.79
C HIS A 57 -1.18 -6.08 3.69
N SER A 58 -0.61 -5.96 2.49
CA SER A 58 0.71 -5.35 2.33
C SER A 58 0.74 -4.25 1.28
N VAL A 59 1.74 -3.38 1.42
CA VAL A 59 2.03 -2.29 0.49
C VAL A 59 3.50 -2.36 0.12
N TYR A 60 3.78 -2.20 -1.18
CA TYR A 60 5.12 -2.04 -1.72
C TYR A 60 5.28 -0.62 -2.23
N PHE A 61 6.37 0.03 -1.84
CA PHE A 61 6.70 1.38 -2.30
C PHE A 61 7.81 1.29 -3.36
N GLY A 62 7.56 1.84 -4.55
CA GLY A 62 8.46 1.76 -5.71
C GLY A 62 7.83 1.14 -6.95
N GLN A 63 8.60 1.05 -8.03
CA GLN A 63 8.19 0.36 -9.26
C GLN A 63 8.51 -1.13 -9.15
N LEU A 64 7.52 -1.98 -9.45
CA LEU A 64 7.73 -3.41 -9.72
C LEU A 64 8.39 -3.64 -11.08
#